data_AF-A0A969SU41-F1
#
_entry.id   AF-A0A969SU41-F1
#
_cell.length_a   1.000
_cell.length_b   1.000
_cell.length_c   1.000
_cell.angle_alpha   90.00
_cell.angle_beta   90.00
_cell.angle_gamma   90.00
#
_symmetry.space_group_name_H-M   'P 1'
#
loop_
_entity.id
_entity.type
_entity.pdbx_description
1 polymer ?
#
loop_
_entity_poly.entity_id
_entity_poly.type
_entity_poly.pdbx_seq_one_letter_code
_entity_poly.pdbx_strand_id
1 'polypeptide(L)'
;MGTDYSNRICGDKAENLEKAIKAYEQALQVYTKQAFPILWAGTQNNLGNAYGDRISGDKAENLEKAITSYEQALQVRTRQALPIDWATTQNSLGNAYGDRISGDKAENLEMAITSYEQALQVRTREENPVYWA
;
A
#
# COMPACT_ATOMS: atom_id res chain seq x y z
N MET A 1 -27.81 19.40 11.55
CA MET A 1 -26.81 20.11 10.70
C MET A 1 -25.45 19.39 10.66
N GLY A 2 -24.91 18.85 11.76
CA GLY A 2 -23.62 18.13 11.73
C GLY A 2 -23.63 16.79 10.96
N THR A 3 -24.76 16.07 10.98
CA THR A 3 -24.94 14.78 10.29
C THR A 3 -24.88 14.90 8.76
N ASP A 4 -25.50 15.93 8.18
CA ASP A 4 -25.50 16.14 6.73
C ASP A 4 -24.12 16.53 6.18
N TYR A 5 -23.36 17.33 6.94
CA TYR A 5 -22.01 17.73 6.56
C TYR A 5 -21.03 16.55 6.62
N SER A 6 -21.11 15.73 7.68
CA SER A 6 -20.31 14.50 7.81
C SER A 6 -20.64 13.50 6.70
N ASN A 7 -21.92 13.34 6.35
CA ASN A 7 -22.35 12.45 5.27
C ASN A 7 -21.84 12.92 3.91
N ARG A 8 -21.84 14.24 3.65
CA ARG A 8 -21.29 14.80 2.40
C ARG A 8 -19.79 14.56 2.27
N ILE A 9 -19.00 14.82 3.32
CA ILE A 9 -17.54 14.58 3.30
C ILE A 9 -17.24 13.09 3.10
N CYS A 10 -17.99 12.21 3.79
CA CYS A 10 -17.82 10.77 3.65
C CYS A 10 -18.17 10.30 2.22
N GLY A 11 -19.26 10.83 1.65
CA GLY A 11 -19.67 10.56 0.27
C GLY A 11 -18.63 11.01 -0.75
N ASP A 12 -18.14 12.25 -0.62
CA ASP A 12 -17.09 12.78 -1.49
C ASP A 12 -15.80 11.95 -1.38
N LYS A 13 -15.42 11.54 -0.17
CA LYS A 13 -14.24 10.68 0.05
C LYS A 13 -14.42 9.31 -0.61
N ALA A 14 -15.55 8.66 -0.42
CA ALA A 14 -15.83 7.35 -1.01
C ALA A 14 -15.80 7.42 -2.54
N GLU A 15 -16.45 8.41 -3.14
CA GLU A 15 -16.46 8.59 -4.60
C GLU A 15 -15.05 8.86 -5.15
N ASN A 16 -14.25 9.67 -4.45
CA ASN A 16 -12.87 9.95 -4.85
C ASN A 16 -11.99 8.68 -4.82
N LEU A 17 -12.19 7.80 -3.85
CA LEU A 17 -11.47 6.53 -3.77
C LEU A 17 -11.83 5.60 -4.93
N GLU A 18 -13.12 5.47 -5.28
CA GLU A 18 -13.53 4.67 -6.44
C GLU A 18 -12.96 5.21 -7.77
N LYS A 19 -12.95 6.54 -7.93
CA LYS A 19 -12.31 7.19 -9.09
C LYS A 19 -10.81 6.92 -9.14
N ALA A 20 -10.13 7.00 -8.00
CA ALA A 20 -8.70 6.72 -7.92
C ALA A 20 -8.37 5.26 -8.27
N ILE A 21 -9.11 4.30 -7.71
CA ILE A 21 -8.96 2.87 -8.03
C ILE A 21 -9.10 2.65 -9.53
N LYS A 22 -10.19 3.14 -10.13
CA LYS A 22 -10.42 3.01 -11.57
C LYS A 22 -9.31 3.65 -12.41
N ALA A 23 -8.83 4.82 -12.01
CA ALA A 23 -7.75 5.52 -12.71
C ALA A 23 -6.43 4.74 -12.64
N TYR A 24 -6.08 4.18 -11.47
CA TYR A 24 -4.89 3.35 -11.31
C TYR A 24 -5.00 2.04 -12.08
N GLU A 25 -6.15 1.37 -12.06
CA GLU A 25 -6.39 0.16 -12.86
C GLU A 25 -6.24 0.42 -14.37
N GLN A 26 -6.75 1.56 -14.85
CA GLN A 26 -6.56 1.99 -16.24
C GLN A 26 -5.09 2.32 -16.54
N ALA A 27 -4.40 3.00 -15.63
CA ALA A 27 -2.98 3.31 -15.78
C ALA A 27 -2.14 2.03 -15.86
N LEU A 28 -2.48 0.98 -15.11
CA LEU A 28 -1.79 -0.32 -15.15
C LEU A 28 -1.98 -1.08 -16.47
N GLN A 29 -2.95 -0.70 -17.31
CA GLN A 29 -3.06 -1.24 -18.68
C GLN A 29 -1.99 -0.66 -19.61
N VAL A 30 -1.48 0.54 -19.31
CA VAL A 30 -0.46 1.25 -20.10
C VAL A 30 0.92 1.06 -19.48
N TYR A 31 1.04 1.35 -18.18
CA TYR A 31 2.25 1.18 -17.41
C TYR A 31 2.41 -0.28 -17.04
N THR A 32 2.90 -1.12 -17.94
CA THR A 32 3.16 -2.53 -17.63
C THR A 32 4.49 -2.70 -16.89
N LYS A 33 4.64 -3.78 -16.13
CA LYS A 33 5.90 -4.13 -15.44
C LYS A 33 7.10 -4.16 -16.39
N GLN A 34 6.92 -4.58 -17.64
CA GLN A 34 7.99 -4.69 -18.62
C GLN A 34 8.35 -3.33 -19.25
N ALA A 35 7.35 -2.53 -19.65
CA ALA A 35 7.59 -1.29 -20.35
C ALA A 35 7.96 -0.14 -19.41
N PHE A 36 7.34 -0.09 -18.22
CA PHE A 36 7.48 1.01 -17.28
C PHE A 36 7.57 0.48 -15.84
N PRO A 37 8.59 -0.32 -15.48
CA PRO A 37 8.66 -1.03 -14.21
C PRO A 37 8.47 -0.13 -12.99
N ILE A 38 9.14 1.04 -12.95
CA ILE A 38 9.07 1.96 -11.81
C ILE A 38 7.68 2.62 -11.70
N LEU A 39 7.10 3.08 -12.82
CA LEU A 39 5.76 3.67 -12.83
C LEU A 39 4.68 2.64 -12.51
N TRP A 40 4.80 1.42 -13.03
CA TRP A 40 3.92 0.31 -12.71
C TRP A 40 3.95 0.03 -11.20
N ALA A 41 5.14 -0.07 -10.60
CA ALA A 41 5.27 -0.34 -9.17
C ALA A 41 4.73 0.81 -8.29
N GLY A 42 4.98 2.07 -8.68
CA GLY A 42 4.37 3.22 -8.00
C GLY A 42 2.84 3.22 -8.10
N THR A 43 2.32 2.87 -9.28
CA THR A 43 0.87 2.76 -9.51
C THR A 43 0.26 1.64 -8.69
N GLN A 44 0.90 0.48 -8.62
CA GLN A 44 0.48 -0.65 -7.76
C GLN A 44 0.48 -0.26 -6.28
N ASN A 45 1.50 0.45 -5.79
CA ASN A 45 1.51 0.93 -4.40
C ASN A 45 0.34 1.89 -4.12
N ASN A 46 0.05 2.82 -5.04
CA ASN A 46 -1.06 3.76 -4.87
C ASN A 46 -2.43 3.07 -4.97
N LEU A 47 -2.55 2.06 -5.82
CA LEU A 47 -3.73 1.20 -5.88
C LEU A 47 -3.92 0.45 -4.56
N GLY A 48 -2.83 -0.04 -3.96
CA GLY A 48 -2.84 -0.65 -2.64
C GLY A 48 -3.37 0.30 -1.56
N ASN A 49 -2.87 1.55 -1.53
CA ASN A 49 -3.35 2.57 -0.60
C ASN A 49 -4.85 2.84 -0.81
N ALA A 50 -5.28 3.00 -2.06
CA ALA A 50 -6.67 3.29 -2.39
C ALA A 50 -7.62 2.15 -1.97
N TYR A 51 -7.20 0.90 -2.15
CA TYR A 51 -7.96 -0.26 -1.65
C TYR A 51 -7.98 -0.35 -0.13
N GLY A 52 -6.85 -0.07 0.54
CA GLY A 52 -6.78 -0.04 2.01
C GLY A 52 -7.73 0.99 2.63
N ASP A 53 -7.82 2.17 2.02
CA ASP A 53 -8.68 3.27 2.44
C ASP A 53 -10.13 3.16 1.97
N ARG A 54 -10.42 2.21 1.07
CA ARG A 54 -11.72 2.07 0.41
C ARG A 54 -12.84 1.86 1.43
N ILE A 55 -13.86 2.71 1.35
CA ILE A 55 -15.02 2.72 2.25
C ILE A 55 -16.11 1.75 1.75
N SER A 56 -16.26 1.63 0.43
CA SER A 56 -17.27 0.79 -0.20
C SER A 56 -16.80 -0.66 -0.39
N GLY A 57 -17.76 -1.59 -0.51
CA GLY A 57 -17.49 -3.01 -0.71
C GLY A 57 -17.13 -3.76 0.57
N ASP A 58 -16.73 -5.02 0.43
CA ASP A 58 -16.30 -5.83 1.56
C ASP A 58 -14.91 -5.43 2.04
N LYS A 59 -14.77 -5.13 3.33
CA LYS A 59 -13.50 -4.64 3.88
C LYS A 59 -12.39 -5.71 3.84
N ALA A 60 -12.73 -6.98 4.02
CA ALA A 60 -11.74 -8.05 3.96
C ALA A 60 -11.21 -8.21 2.54
N GLU A 61 -12.09 -8.22 1.53
CA GLU A 61 -11.70 -8.26 0.11
C GLU A 61 -10.84 -7.05 -0.28
N ASN A 62 -11.22 -5.85 0.19
CA ASN A 62 -10.44 -4.63 -0.06
C ASN A 62 -9.01 -4.74 0.50
N LEU A 63 -8.85 -5.31 1.70
CA LEU A 63 -7.54 -5.51 2.31
C LEU A 63 -6.71 -6.55 1.54
N GLU A 64 -7.30 -7.65 1.06
CA GLU A 64 -6.57 -8.62 0.22
C GLU A 64 -6.09 -7.98 -1.10
N LYS A 65 -6.93 -7.13 -1.72
CA LYS A 65 -6.53 -6.37 -2.92
C LYS A 65 -5.40 -5.37 -2.62
N ALA A 66 -5.43 -4.73 -1.45
CA ALA A 66 -4.37 -3.84 -1.02
C ALA A 66 -3.05 -4.59 -0.86
N ILE A 67 -3.05 -5.69 -0.11
CA ILE A 67 -1.91 -6.59 0.09
C ILE A 67 -1.33 -7.04 -1.25
N THR A 68 -2.17 -7.58 -2.13
CA THR A 68 -1.76 -8.03 -3.46
C THR A 68 -1.07 -6.91 -4.24
N SER A 69 -1.63 -5.69 -4.22
CA SER A 69 -1.07 -4.55 -4.95
C SER A 69 0.30 -4.13 -4.38
N TYR A 70 0.49 -4.13 -3.07
CA TYR A 70 1.80 -3.87 -2.47
C TYR A 70 2.82 -4.95 -2.81
N GLU A 71 2.45 -6.23 -2.74
CA GLU A 71 3.31 -7.35 -3.13
C GLU A 71 3.75 -7.23 -4.60
N GLN A 72 2.85 -6.83 -5.49
CA GLN A 72 3.19 -6.53 -6.89
C GLN A 72 4.21 -5.40 -6.99
N ALA A 73 4.01 -4.28 -6.27
CA ALA A 73 4.95 -3.17 -6.26
C ALA A 73 6.36 -3.59 -5.77
N LEU A 74 6.44 -4.47 -4.77
CA LEU A 74 7.69 -4.98 -4.21
C LEU A 74 8.48 -5.89 -5.16
N GLN A 75 7.89 -6.34 -6.27
CA GLN A 75 8.63 -7.06 -7.31
C GLN A 75 9.59 -6.16 -8.10
N VAL A 76 9.42 -4.84 -8.04
CA VAL A 76 10.29 -3.85 -8.70
C VAL A 76 10.95 -2.93 -7.68
N ARG A 77 10.18 -2.45 -6.70
CA ARG A 77 10.71 -1.71 -5.56
C ARG A 77 11.48 -2.70 -4.71
N THR A 78 12.79 -2.75 -4.86
CA THR A 78 13.66 -3.61 -4.06
C THR A 78 14.52 -2.76 -3.14
N ARG A 79 14.97 -3.34 -2.02
CA ARG A 79 15.88 -2.65 -1.09
C ARG A 79 17.14 -2.10 -1.77
N GLN A 80 17.65 -2.77 -2.80
CA GLN A 80 18.87 -2.36 -3.50
C GLN A 80 18.62 -1.24 -4.51
N ALA A 81 17.56 -1.36 -5.33
CA ALA A 81 17.32 -0.42 -6.43
C ALA A 81 16.58 0.84 -5.99
N LEU A 82 15.62 0.69 -5.07
CA LEU A 82 14.71 1.75 -4.63
C LEU A 82 14.48 1.64 -3.11
N PRO A 83 15.52 1.83 -2.28
CA PRO A 83 15.46 1.55 -0.84
C PRO A 83 14.30 2.25 -0.12
N ILE A 84 14.09 3.53 -0.44
CA ILE A 84 13.03 4.35 0.17
C ILE A 84 11.63 3.92 -0.24
N ASP A 85 11.42 3.72 -1.53
CA ASP A 85 10.12 3.28 -2.04
C ASP A 85 9.81 1.87 -1.54
N TRP A 86 10.80 0.98 -1.50
CA TRP A 86 10.67 -0.37 -0.93
C TRP A 86 10.27 -0.31 0.54
N ALA A 87 10.98 0.48 1.37
CA ALA A 87 10.65 0.61 2.79
C ALA A 87 9.25 1.23 3.01
N THR A 88 8.86 2.18 2.17
CA THR A 88 7.52 2.78 2.22
C THR A 88 6.43 1.78 1.85
N THR A 89 6.64 0.97 0.81
CA THR A 89 5.71 -0.10 0.44
C THR A 89 5.65 -1.19 1.51
N GLN A 90 6.79 -1.60 2.09
CA GLN A 90 6.82 -2.55 3.20
C GLN A 90 6.05 -2.06 4.43
N ASN A 91 6.20 -0.77 4.79
CA ASN A 91 5.40 -0.17 5.87
C ASN A 91 3.90 -0.21 5.58
N SER A 92 3.50 0.05 4.33
CA SER A 92 2.09 0.03 3.91
C SER A 92 1.53 -1.40 3.90
N LEU A 93 2.34 -2.38 3.50
CA LEU A 93 2.02 -3.81 3.57
C LEU A 93 1.88 -4.27 5.03
N GLY A 94 2.74 -3.80 5.93
CA GLY A 94 2.64 -4.06 7.36
C GLY A 94 1.33 -3.56 7.97
N ASN A 95 0.91 -2.34 7.60
CA ASN A 95 -0.40 -1.81 8.01
C ASN A 95 -1.54 -2.70 7.51
N ALA A 96 -1.49 -3.10 6.23
CA ALA A 96 -2.54 -3.91 5.63
C ALA A 96 -2.66 -5.31 6.25
N TYR A 97 -1.54 -5.97 6.58
CA TYR A 97 -1.57 -7.23 7.32
C TYR A 97 -2.08 -7.04 8.76
N GLY A 98 -1.72 -5.95 9.43
CA GLY A 98 -2.23 -5.65 10.77
C GLY A 98 -3.74 -5.45 10.82
N ASP A 99 -4.30 -4.85 9.75
CA ASP A 99 -5.74 -4.62 9.59
C ASP A 99 -6.48 -5.83 9.00
N ARG A 100 -5.76 -6.83 8.49
CA ARG A 100 -6.31 -7.97 7.75
C ARG A 100 -7.30 -8.77 8.59
N ILE A 101 -8.51 -8.92 8.05
CA ILE A 101 -9.65 -9.59 8.70
C ILE A 101 -9.62 -11.11 8.42
N SER A 102 -9.18 -11.51 7.23
CA SER A 102 -9.12 -12.91 6.80
C SER A 102 -7.89 -13.63 7.36
N GLY A 103 -8.00 -14.94 7.52
CA GLY A 103 -6.89 -15.79 7.99
C GLY A 103 -6.71 -15.80 9.50
N ASP A 104 -5.62 -16.41 9.95
CA ASP A 104 -5.29 -16.44 11.38
C ASP A 104 -4.69 -15.10 11.84
N LYS A 105 -5.15 -14.63 13.01
CA LYS A 105 -4.76 -13.32 13.53
C LYS A 105 -3.29 -13.27 13.95
N ALA A 106 -2.74 -14.37 14.48
CA ALA A 106 -1.33 -14.41 14.88
C ALA A 106 -0.44 -14.36 13.63
N GLU A 107 -0.77 -15.16 12.60
CA GLU A 107 -0.06 -15.12 11.31
C GLU A 107 -0.09 -13.72 10.68
N ASN A 108 -1.25 -13.05 10.70
CA ASN A 108 -1.39 -11.69 10.19
C ASN A 108 -0.47 -10.70 10.92
N LEU A 109 -0.36 -10.81 12.24
CA LEU A 109 0.53 -9.96 13.03
C LEU A 109 2.01 -10.27 12.78
N GLU A 110 2.37 -11.53 12.60
CA GLU A 110 3.74 -11.93 12.24
C GLU A 110 4.16 -11.36 10.87
N MET A 111 3.26 -11.42 9.88
CA MET A 111 3.49 -10.82 8.56
C MET A 111 3.62 -9.28 8.64
N ALA A 112 2.80 -8.64 9.49
CA ALA A 112 2.88 -7.21 9.74
C ALA A 112 4.23 -6.81 10.37
N ILE A 113 4.63 -7.50 11.45
CA ILE A 113 5.91 -7.28 12.13
C ILE A 113 7.07 -7.45 11.15
N THR A 114 7.07 -8.54 10.38
CA THR A 114 8.11 -8.80 9.38
C THR A 114 8.22 -7.65 8.39
N SER A 115 7.09 -7.14 7.89
CA SER A 115 7.07 -6.04 6.93
C SER A 115 7.59 -4.73 7.54
N TYR A 116 7.25 -4.41 8.79
CA TYR A 116 7.81 -3.25 9.50
C TYR A 116 9.31 -3.39 9.75
N GLU A 117 9.78 -4.57 10.16
CA GLU A 117 11.21 -4.84 10.35
C GLU A 117 11.99 -4.64 9.05
N GLN A 118 11.45 -5.08 7.92
CA GLN A 118 12.03 -4.81 6.61
C GLN A 118 12.12 -3.30 6.33
N ALA A 119 11.04 -2.54 6.57
CA ALA A 119 11.05 -1.08 6.37
C ALA A 119 12.09 -0.36 7.26
N LEU A 120 12.24 -0.78 8.52
CA LEU A 120 13.18 -0.20 9.48
C LEU A 120 14.65 -0.39 9.07
N GLN A 121 14.99 -1.45 8.34
CA GLN A 121 16.36 -1.67 7.86
C GLN A 121 16.88 -0.55 6.93
N VAL A 122 15.98 0.23 6.31
CA VAL A 122 16.34 1.40 5.50
C VAL A 122 16.22 2.69 6.31
N ARG A 123 15.11 2.88 7.04
CA ARG A 123 14.90 4.10 7.84
C ARG A 123 15.99 4.31 8.90
N THR A 124 16.39 3.25 9.60
CA THR A 124 17.51 3.32 10.56
C THR A 124 18.84 3.66 9.89
N ARG A 125 19.06 3.24 8.63
CA ARG A 125 20.27 3.57 7.86
C ARG A 125 20.29 5.04 7.44
N GLU A 126 19.13 5.59 7.09
CA GLU A 126 19.02 6.99 6.66
C GLU A 126 18.96 7.99 7.81
N GLU A 127 18.31 7.62 8.91
CA GLU A 127 18.28 8.40 10.15
C GLU A 127 19.62 8.32 10.90
N ASN A 128 20.47 7.35 10.56
CA ASN A 128 21.80 7.21 11.14
C ASN A 128 22.90 7.00 10.06
N PRO A 129 23.17 7.98 9.18
CA PRO A 129 24.17 7.84 8.12
C PRO A 129 25.63 7.81 8.62
N VAL A 130 25.87 8.00 9.93
CA VAL A 130 27.19 8.41 10.46
C VAL A 130 28.10 7.25 10.90
N TYR A 131 27.70 5.98 10.81
CA TYR A 131 28.50 4.86 11.38
C TYR A 131 28.88 3.70 10.46
N TRP A 132 28.90 3.86 9.13
CA TRP A 132 29.34 2.78 8.23
C TRP A 132 30.30 3.22 7.13
N ALA A 133 31.52 3.60 7.53
CA ALA A 133 32.72 3.66 6.67
C ALA A 133 33.70 2.56 7.06
#